data_AF-A0A965LAQ5-F1
#
_entry.id   AF-A0A965LAQ5-F1
#
_cell.length_a   1.000
_cell.length_b   1.000
_cell.length_c   1.000
_cell.angle_alpha   90.00
_cell.angle_beta   90.00
_cell.angle_gamma   90.00
#
_symmetry.space_group_name_H-M   'P 1'
#
loop_
_entity.id
_entity.type
_entity.pdbx_description
1 polymer ?
#
loop_
_entity_poly.entity_id
_entity_poly.type
_entity_poly.pdbx_seq_one_letter_code
_entity_poly.pdbx_strand_id
1 'polypeptide(L)'
;MSWLEGVAYVFGGMFLANALPHLVAALMGRPFQTPFARPPGQGLSSSLVNGLWGFANLVIAWLLLCRVGDFDLGAPEEAAAFGAGFLLIVVFLSRRFGRFNGGNTPEGE
;
A
#
# COMPACT_ATOMS: atom_id res chain seq x y z
N MET A 1 -3.05 -8.48 -22.23
CA MET A 1 -2.63 -8.94 -20.90
C MET A 1 -3.06 -10.40 -20.68
N SER A 2 -2.09 -11.26 -20.32
CA SER A 2 -2.35 -12.60 -19.81
C SER A 2 -2.97 -12.53 -18.39
N TRP A 3 -3.60 -13.61 -17.95
CA TRP A 3 -4.18 -13.67 -16.60
C TRP A 3 -3.13 -13.40 -15.50
N LEU A 4 -1.90 -13.90 -15.68
CA LEU A 4 -0.81 -13.73 -14.71
C LEU A 4 -0.33 -12.28 -14.64
N GLU A 5 -0.25 -11.59 -15.78
CA GLU A 5 0.08 -10.16 -15.83
C GLU A 5 -1.01 -9.34 -15.12
N GLY A 6 -2.29 -9.64 -15.37
CA GLY A 6 -3.39 -8.94 -14.70
C GLY A 6 -3.38 -9.12 -13.18
N VAL A 7 -3.11 -10.33 -12.70
CA VAL A 7 -2.90 -10.58 -11.27
C VAL A 7 -1.71 -9.77 -10.74
N ALA A 8 -0.58 -9.79 -11.46
CA ALA A 8 0.60 -9.04 -11.05
C ALA A 8 0.31 -7.54 -10.97
N TYR A 9 -0.42 -6.96 -11.92
CA TYR A 9 -0.73 -5.53 -11.94
C TYR A 9 -1.68 -5.13 -10.81
N VAL A 10 -2.69 -5.96 -10.49
CA VAL A 10 -3.56 -5.76 -9.31
C VAL A 10 -2.71 -5.73 -8.03
N PHE A 11 -1.87 -6.74 -7.81
CA PHE A 11 -1.02 -6.77 -6.62
C PHE A 11 0.02 -5.64 -6.64
N GLY A 12 0.55 -5.27 -7.80
CA GLY A 12 1.46 -4.14 -7.98
C GLY A 12 0.83 -2.84 -7.49
N GLY A 13 -0.43 -2.59 -7.85
CA GLY A 13 -1.23 -1.48 -7.33
C GLY A 13 -1.42 -1.54 -5.81
N MET A 14 -1.72 -2.73 -5.27
CA MET A 14 -1.88 -2.93 -3.82
C MET A 14 -0.59 -2.63 -3.05
N PHE A 15 0.55 -3.16 -3.48
CA PHE A 15 1.84 -2.92 -2.84
C PHE A 15 2.28 -1.46 -2.97
N LEU A 16 2.05 -0.83 -4.12
CA LEU A 16 2.40 0.58 -4.31
C LEU A 16 1.61 1.50 -3.37
N ALA A 17 0.29 1.31 -3.28
CA ALA A 17 -0.54 2.08 -2.34
C ALA A 17 -0.20 1.78 -0.87
N ASN A 18 0.13 0.53 -0.53
CA ASN A 18 0.56 0.18 0.83
C ASN A 18 1.90 0.83 1.22
N ALA A 19 2.80 1.08 0.27
CA ALA A 19 4.06 1.76 0.54
C ALA A 19 3.88 3.22 1.04
N LEU A 20 2.83 3.91 0.56
CA LEU A 20 2.61 5.34 0.82
C LEU A 20 2.51 5.72 2.30
N PRO A 21 1.58 5.18 3.11
CA PRO A 21 1.44 5.60 4.50
C PRO A 21 2.73 5.33 5.32
N HIS A 22 3.43 4.24 5.02
CA HIS A 22 4.66 3.86 5.73
C HIS A 22 5.83 4.79 5.36
N LEU A 23 6.04 5.08 4.07
CA LEU A 23 7.08 6.01 3.64
C LEU A 23 6.82 7.43 4.13
N VAL A 24 5.57 7.91 4.02
CA VAL A 24 5.19 9.24 4.50
C VAL A 24 5.42 9.36 6.00
N ALA A 25 4.93 8.40 6.80
CA ALA A 25 5.16 8.42 8.25
C ALA A 25 6.66 8.40 8.59
N ALA A 26 7.45 7.56 7.90
CA ALA A 26 8.89 7.48 8.09
C ALA A 26 9.60 8.80 7.80
N LEU A 27 9.32 9.43 6.66
CA LEU A 27 9.93 10.69 6.23
C LEU A 27 9.49 11.88 7.10
N MET A 28 8.28 11.81 7.68
CA MET A 28 7.81 12.77 8.68
C MET A 28 8.40 12.52 10.07
N GLY A 29 9.24 11.48 10.25
CA GLY A 29 9.80 11.10 11.56
C GLY A 29 8.77 10.53 12.54
N ARG A 30 7.60 10.09 12.05
CA ARG A 30 6.48 9.64 12.88
C ARG A 30 6.45 8.12 13.00
N PRO A 31 6.13 7.57 14.19
CA PRO A 31 5.83 6.17 14.32
C PRO A 31 4.47 5.86 13.67
N PHE A 32 4.32 4.67 13.09
CA PHE A 32 3.09 4.23 12.42
C PHE A 32 2.93 2.71 12.49
N GLN A 33 1.70 2.21 12.28
CA GLN A 33 1.41 0.78 12.39
C GLN A 33 2.14 -0.02 11.31
N THR A 34 2.73 -1.17 11.66
CA THR A 34 3.34 -2.12 10.70
C THR A 34 3.04 -3.57 11.13
N PRO A 35 3.21 -4.58 10.27
CA PRO A 35 3.10 -5.98 10.68
C PRO A 35 4.13 -6.40 11.75
N PHE A 36 5.20 -5.63 11.94
CA PHE A 36 6.26 -5.92 12.92
C PHE A 36 6.00 -5.32 14.30
N ALA A 37 4.97 -4.48 14.44
CA ALA A 37 4.60 -3.88 15.71
C ALA A 37 4.01 -4.92 16.70
N ARG A 38 3.85 -4.52 17.96
CA ARG A 38 3.14 -5.32 18.97
C ARG A 38 1.96 -4.50 19.53
N PRO A 39 0.70 -4.95 19.35
CA PRO A 39 0.27 -6.09 18.54
C PRO A 39 0.51 -5.89 17.03
N PRO A 40 0.75 -6.95 16.24
CA PRO A 40 0.99 -6.85 14.79
C PRO A 40 -0.11 -6.10 14.05
N GLY A 41 0.29 -5.12 13.22
CA GLY A 41 -0.64 -4.30 12.43
C GLY A 41 -1.62 -3.46 13.26
N GLN A 42 -1.27 -3.17 14.52
CA GLN A 42 -2.07 -2.34 15.45
C GLN A 42 -1.17 -1.41 16.28
N GLY A 43 -0.12 -1.97 16.89
CA GLY A 43 0.87 -1.20 17.62
C GLY A 43 1.70 -0.32 16.68
N LEU A 44 2.51 0.56 17.27
CA LEU A 44 3.37 1.47 16.52
C LEU A 44 4.77 0.88 16.34
N SER A 45 5.33 1.03 15.14
CA SER A 45 6.75 0.82 14.87
C SER A 45 7.45 2.16 14.65
N SER A 46 8.77 2.18 14.83
CA SER A 46 9.57 3.38 14.61
C SER A 46 9.50 3.87 13.16
N SER A 47 9.92 5.12 12.94
CA SER A 47 10.02 5.72 11.60
C SER A 47 10.94 4.89 10.69
N LEU A 48 12.08 4.40 11.18
CA LEU A 48 13.00 3.55 10.42
C LEU A 48 12.34 2.24 9.97
N VAL A 49 11.60 1.56 10.87
CA VAL A 49 10.91 0.31 10.53
C VAL A 49 9.82 0.56 9.48
N ASN A 50 9.08 1.67 9.60
CA ASN A 50 8.13 2.08 8.56
C ASN A 50 8.82 2.39 7.23
N GLY A 51 9.98 3.05 7.24
CA GLY A 51 10.74 3.36 6.03
C GLY A 51 11.19 2.10 5.30
N LEU A 52 11.77 1.13 6.03
CA LEU A 52 12.18 -0.16 5.47
C LEU A 52 10.99 -0.97 4.96
N TRP A 53 9.88 -0.98 5.70
CA TRP A 53 8.67 -1.68 5.29
C TRP A 53 8.03 -1.05 4.04
N GLY A 54 7.91 0.28 4.01
CA GLY A 54 7.42 1.02 2.85
C GLY A 54 8.31 0.81 1.61
N PHE A 55 9.63 0.81 1.79
CA PHE A 55 10.57 0.52 0.70
C PHE A 55 10.45 -0.92 0.19
N ALA A 56 10.29 -1.91 1.08
CA ALA A 56 10.05 -3.29 0.66
C ALA A 56 8.78 -3.42 -0.20
N ASN A 57 7.70 -2.73 0.17
CA ASN A 57 6.47 -2.68 -0.64
C ASN A 57 6.72 -2.03 -2.01
N LEU A 58 7.51 -0.96 -2.07
CA LEU A 58 7.87 -0.30 -3.32
C LEU A 58 8.67 -1.24 -4.25
N VAL A 59 9.63 -1.99 -3.69
CA VAL A 59 10.40 -2.99 -4.45
C VAL A 59 9.50 -4.10 -4.99
N ILE A 60 8.56 -4.60 -4.18
CA ILE A 60 7.59 -5.62 -4.63
C ILE A 60 6.69 -5.05 -5.73
N ALA A 61 6.19 -3.83 -5.59
CA ALA A 61 5.40 -3.18 -6.63
C ALA A 61 6.19 -3.03 -7.94
N TRP A 62 7.46 -2.61 -7.86
CA TRP A 62 8.35 -2.53 -9.03
C TRP A 62 8.57 -3.88 -9.70
N LEU A 63 8.80 -4.95 -8.93
CA LEU A 63 8.92 -6.31 -9.47
C LEU A 63 7.63 -6.73 -10.20
N LEU A 64 6.48 -6.48 -9.61
CA LEU A 64 5.20 -6.90 -10.18
C LEU A 64 4.84 -6.12 -11.46
N LEU A 65 5.07 -4.80 -11.47
CA LEU A 65 4.71 -3.94 -12.60
C LEU A 65 5.75 -3.98 -13.71
N CYS A 66 7.04 -3.93 -13.39
CA CYS A 66 8.10 -3.74 -14.37
C CYS A 66 8.85 -5.03 -14.74
N ARG A 67 8.60 -6.16 -14.05
CA ARG A 67 9.38 -7.39 -14.24
C ARG A 67 8.56 -8.61 -14.61
N VAL A 68 7.23 -8.60 -14.43
CA VAL A 68 6.34 -9.70 -14.83
C VAL A 68 5.87 -9.56 -16.27
N GLY A 69 5.52 -8.34 -16.70
CA GLY A 69 5.09 -8.00 -18.05
C GLY A 69 5.57 -6.61 -18.46
N ASP A 70 5.11 -6.13 -19.61
CA ASP A 70 5.38 -4.78 -20.12
C ASP A 70 4.22 -3.86 -19.76
N PHE A 71 4.14 -3.49 -18.47
CA PHE A 71 3.02 -2.70 -17.95
C PHE A 71 2.91 -1.34 -18.65
N ASP A 72 1.76 -1.11 -19.29
CA ASP A 72 1.44 0.14 -19.97
C ASP A 72 0.25 0.85 -19.32
N LEU A 73 0.50 2.02 -18.73
CA LEU A 73 -0.55 2.90 -18.20
C LEU A 73 -1.47 3.49 -19.28
N GLY A 74 -1.01 3.51 -20.54
CA GLY A 74 -1.82 3.91 -21.69
C GLY A 74 -2.85 2.86 -22.10
N ALA A 75 -2.65 1.58 -21.71
CA ALA A 75 -3.57 0.49 -21.99
C ALA A 75 -4.70 0.47 -20.94
N PRO A 76 -5.98 0.70 -21.32
CA PRO A 76 -7.08 0.83 -20.36
C PRO A 76 -7.29 -0.41 -19.47
N GLU A 77 -7.09 -1.61 -20.01
CA GLU A 77 -7.26 -2.85 -19.25
C GLU A 77 -6.19 -3.01 -18.15
N GLU A 78 -4.95 -2.66 -18.45
CA GLU A 78 -3.83 -2.74 -17.51
C GLU A 78 -3.91 -1.64 -16.45
N ALA A 79 -4.22 -0.41 -16.89
CA ALA A 79 -4.51 0.71 -16.00
C ALA A 79 -5.69 0.39 -15.06
N ALA A 80 -6.75 -0.26 -15.56
CA ALA A 80 -7.88 -0.68 -14.75
C ALA A 80 -7.49 -1.77 -13.74
N ALA A 81 -6.70 -2.77 -14.13
CA ALA A 81 -6.22 -3.82 -13.23
C ALA A 81 -5.37 -3.24 -12.09
N PHE A 82 -4.38 -2.41 -12.43
CA PHE A 82 -3.55 -1.68 -11.46
C PHE A 82 -4.40 -0.79 -10.55
N GLY A 83 -5.26 0.04 -11.14
CA GLY A 83 -6.11 0.99 -10.42
C GLY A 83 -7.10 0.30 -9.48
N ALA A 84 -7.66 -0.85 -9.88
CA ALA A 84 -8.54 -1.64 -9.04
C ALA A 84 -7.81 -2.14 -7.78
N GLY A 85 -6.62 -2.73 -7.94
CA GLY A 85 -5.80 -3.17 -6.81
C GLY A 85 -5.41 -2.02 -5.87
N PHE A 86 -4.97 -0.91 -6.45
CA PHE A 86 -4.64 0.31 -5.71
C PHE A 86 -5.83 0.84 -4.90
N LEU A 87 -7.01 0.97 -5.52
CA LEU A 87 -8.21 1.46 -4.85
C LEU A 87 -8.68 0.51 -3.74
N LEU A 88 -8.67 -0.80 -4.00
CA LEU A 88 -9.07 -1.81 -3.02
C LEU A 88 -8.23 -1.72 -1.74
N ILE A 89 -6.91 -1.63 -1.88
CA ILE A 89 -6.04 -1.53 -0.70
C ILE A 89 -6.18 -0.17 -0.02
N VAL A 90 -6.38 0.93 -0.77
CA VAL A 90 -6.63 2.26 -0.18
C VAL A 90 -7.88 2.23 0.71
N VAL A 91 -8.99 1.68 0.22
CA VAL A 91 -10.23 1.56 1.00
C VAL A 91 -10.00 0.69 2.25
N PHE A 92 -9.33 -0.44 2.09
CA PHE A 92 -9.01 -1.33 3.20
C PHE A 92 -8.14 -0.66 4.27
N LEU A 93 -7.01 -0.06 3.86
CA LEU A 93 -6.06 0.59 4.77
C LEU A 93 -6.65 1.83 5.43
N SER A 94 -7.42 2.63 4.70
CA SER A 94 -8.11 3.80 5.25
C SER A 94 -9.01 3.41 6.41
N ARG A 95 -9.81 2.35 6.25
CA ARG A 95 -10.66 1.81 7.34
C ARG A 95 -9.83 1.19 8.46
N ARG A 96 -8.79 0.43 8.12
CA ARG A 96 -7.97 -0.28 9.11
C ARG A 96 -7.18 0.68 9.99
N PHE A 97 -6.46 1.62 9.39
CA PHE A 97 -5.67 2.62 10.10
C PHE A 97 -6.55 3.73 10.67
N GLY A 98 -7.67 4.09 10.02
CA GLY A 98 -8.64 5.04 10.54
C GLY A 98 -9.22 4.63 11.89
N ARG A 99 -9.40 3.32 12.14
CA ARG A 99 -9.80 2.79 13.45
C ARG A 99 -8.84 3.17 14.58
N PHE A 100 -7.55 3.32 14.27
CA PHE A 100 -6.51 3.60 15.27
C PHE A 100 -6.06 5.05 15.29
N ASN A 101 -6.28 5.79 14.20
CA ASN A 101 -5.84 7.17 14.01
C ASN A 101 -7.01 8.17 14.00
N GLY A 102 -8.21 7.77 14.44
CA GLY A 102 -9.39 8.64 14.57
C GLY A 102 -10.17 8.90 13.27
N GLY A 103 -9.79 8.30 12.14
CA GLY A 103 -10.39 8.57 10.83
C GLY A 103 -11.74 7.89 10.54
N ASN A 104 -12.15 6.88 11.33
CA ASN A 104 -13.39 6.13 11.07
C ASN A 104 -14.64 6.74 11.72
N THR A 105 -14.46 7.60 12.72
CA THR A 105 -15.51 8.36 13.38
C THR A 105 -15.14 9.83 13.19
N PRO A 106 -15.61 10.48 12.11
CA PRO A 106 -15.52 11.93 12.02
C PRO A 106 -16.21 12.48 13.27
N GLU A 107 -15.49 13.20 14.11
CA GLU A 107 -16.09 13.80 15.30
C GLU A 107 -17.30 14.63 14.88
N GLY A 108 -18.43 14.24 15.44
CA GLY A 108 -19.72 14.90 15.35
C GLY A 108 -20.46 14.70 16.66
N GLU A 109 -19.75 14.88 17.78
CA GLU A 109 -20.28 15.14 19.14
C GLU A 109 -19.28 16.01 19.91
#